data_AF-S7XF80-F1
#
_entry.id   AF-S7XF80-F1
#
_cell.length_a   1.000
_cell.length_b   1.000
_cell.length_c   1.000
_cell.angle_alpha   90.00
_cell.angle_beta   90.00
_cell.angle_gamma   90.00
#
_symmetry.space_group_name_H-M   'P 1'
#
loop_
_entity.id
_entity.type
_entity.pdbx_description
1 polymer ?
#
loop_
_entity_poly.entity_id
_entity_poly.type
_entity_poly.pdbx_seq_one_letter_code
_entity_poly.pdbx_strand_id
1 'polypeptide(L)'
;MGGKDAALKVIESTFENMKAQGFVFEKADINGVSEVVKEQGQFRCVIEGYNQMVMSGQRISSKSYLLGIYNEADKYWWFIEAKQLKNDALTKQILPNFETALEIPEDEMKVEPIED
;
A
#
# COMPACT_ATOMS: atom_id res chain seq x y z
N MET A 1 30.45 4.28 -1.22
CA MET A 1 30.17 4.44 -2.66
C MET A 1 28.87 3.71 -2.99
N GLY A 2 27.71 4.35 -2.79
CA GLY A 2 26.43 3.66 -2.98
C GLY A 2 25.24 4.61 -2.83
N GLY A 3 25.37 5.84 -3.33
CA GLY A 3 24.33 6.86 -3.25
C GLY A 3 23.14 6.57 -4.17
N LYS A 4 22.35 7.61 -4.45
CA LYS A 4 21.13 7.55 -5.28
C LYS A 4 21.28 6.70 -6.55
N ASP A 5 22.38 6.86 -7.28
CA ASP A 5 22.58 6.17 -8.57
C ASP A 5 22.76 4.66 -8.41
N ALA A 6 23.39 4.21 -7.33
CA ALA A 6 23.52 2.79 -7.05
C ALA A 6 22.17 2.18 -6.65
N ALA A 7 21.39 2.91 -5.85
CA ALA A 7 20.03 2.50 -5.49
C ALA A 7 19.12 2.42 -6.72
N LEU A 8 19.20 3.41 -7.62
CA LEU A 8 18.43 3.42 -8.86
C LEU A 8 18.75 2.21 -9.73
N LYS A 9 20.04 1.89 -9.94
CA LYS A 9 20.45 0.71 -10.71
C LYS A 9 19.94 -0.60 -10.11
N VAL A 10 19.95 -0.71 -8.77
CA VAL A 10 19.40 -1.89 -8.09
C VAL A 10 17.91 -2.01 -8.38
N ILE A 11 17.15 -0.93 -8.25
CA ILE A 11 15.71 -0.90 -8.54
C ILE A 11 15.47 -1.28 -10.01
N GLU A 12 16.13 -0.63 -10.96
CA GLU A 12 16.00 -0.92 -12.39
C GLU A 12 16.28 -2.39 -12.70
N SER A 13 17.40 -2.94 -12.20
CA SER A 13 17.74 -4.34 -12.40
C SER A 13 16.73 -5.30 -11.78
N THR A 14 16.09 -4.92 -10.68
CA THR A 14 15.05 -5.73 -10.03
C THR A 14 13.81 -5.81 -10.91
N PHE A 15 13.34 -4.67 -11.44
CA PHE A 15 12.17 -4.63 -12.32
C PHE A 15 12.43 -5.37 -13.65
N GLU A 16 13.62 -5.23 -14.23
CA GLU A 16 14.00 -5.97 -15.45
C GLU A 16 14.04 -7.49 -15.21
N ASN A 17 14.59 -7.92 -14.07
CA ASN A 17 14.61 -9.35 -13.70
C ASN A 17 13.20 -9.91 -13.45
N MET A 18 12.30 -9.11 -12.87
CA MET A 18 10.90 -9.50 -12.70
C MET A 18 10.19 -9.64 -14.05
N LYS A 19 10.40 -8.67 -14.95
CA LYS A 19 9.85 -8.70 -16.32
C LYS A 19 10.32 -9.92 -17.10
N ALA A 20 11.61 -10.28 -17.00
CA ALA A 20 12.16 -11.48 -17.61
C ALA A 20 11.53 -12.79 -17.09
N GLN A 21 11.00 -12.78 -15.86
CA GLN A 21 10.27 -13.90 -15.25
C GLN A 21 8.77 -13.87 -15.57
N GLY A 22 8.32 -12.99 -16.46
CA GLY A 22 6.91 -12.85 -16.84
C GLY A 22 6.07 -12.09 -15.81
N PHE A 23 6.72 -11.35 -14.90
CA PHE A 23 6.06 -10.48 -13.94
C PHE A 23 6.19 -9.02 -14.38
N VAL A 24 5.08 -8.35 -14.67
CA VAL A 24 5.07 -6.95 -15.14
C VAL A 24 4.08 -6.14 -14.32
N PHE A 25 4.53 -5.07 -13.68
CA PHE A 25 3.61 -4.05 -13.14
C PHE A 25 3.09 -3.20 -14.30
N GLU A 26 1.79 -3.21 -14.52
CA GLU A 26 1.13 -2.39 -15.54
C GLU A 26 0.63 -1.07 -14.95
N LYS A 27 0.20 -1.08 -13.68
CA LYS A 27 -0.37 0.10 -13.03
C LYS A 27 -0.18 0.05 -11.52
N ALA A 28 0.13 1.20 -10.92
CA ALA A 28 0.21 1.39 -9.48
C ALA A 28 -0.24 2.82 -9.15
N ASP A 29 -1.48 2.97 -8.73
CA ASP A 29 -2.17 4.25 -8.56
C ASP A 29 -2.67 4.44 -7.13
N ILE A 30 -2.83 5.71 -6.75
CA ILE A 30 -3.64 6.09 -5.59
C ILE A 30 -4.98 6.57 -6.12
N ASN A 31 -6.02 5.78 -5.89
CA ASN A 31 -7.37 6.04 -6.40
C ASN A 31 -8.15 7.03 -5.54
N GLY A 32 -7.79 7.17 -4.26
CA GLY A 32 -8.52 8.03 -3.35
C GLY A 32 -7.81 8.20 -2.01
N VAL A 33 -8.13 9.32 -1.37
CA VAL A 33 -7.78 9.60 0.02
C VAL A 33 -9.05 10.08 0.70
N SER A 34 -9.37 9.50 1.86
CA SER A 34 -10.49 9.95 2.68
C SER A 34 -10.28 11.38 3.17
N GLU A 35 -11.30 11.96 3.79
CA GLU A 35 -11.09 13.14 4.62
C GLU A 35 -10.07 12.85 5.73
N VAL A 36 -9.31 13.88 6.11
CA VAL A 36 -8.41 13.82 7.26
C VAL A 36 -9.21 14.14 8.50
N VAL A 37 -9.34 13.14 9.39
CA VAL A 37 -10.03 13.28 10.68
C VAL A 37 -9.02 13.43 11.80
N LYS A 38 -9.45 14.01 12.93
CA LYS A 38 -8.64 14.07 14.15
C LYS A 38 -9.25 13.15 15.21
N GLU A 39 -8.54 12.09 15.55
CA GLU A 39 -8.97 11.06 16.50
C GLU A 39 -7.85 10.79 17.50
N GLN A 40 -8.18 10.70 18.78
CA GLN A 40 -7.21 10.42 19.84
C GLN A 40 -5.99 11.36 19.80
N GLY A 41 -6.20 12.61 19.39
CA GLY A 41 -5.14 13.62 19.24
C GLY A 41 -4.29 13.51 17.98
N GLN A 42 -4.54 12.54 17.10
CA GLN A 42 -3.77 12.31 15.87
C GLN A 42 -4.61 12.62 14.62
N PHE A 43 -3.98 13.17 13.58
CA PHE A 43 -4.61 13.26 12.27
C PHE A 43 -4.48 11.93 11.53
N ARG A 44 -5.59 11.47 10.94
CA ARG A 44 -5.69 10.17 10.27
C ARG A 44 -6.45 10.27 8.96
N CYS A 45 -6.12 9.39 8.02
CA CYS A 45 -6.87 9.20 6.78
C CYS A 45 -6.73 7.76 6.29
N VAL A 46 -7.61 7.36 5.38
CA VAL A 46 -7.51 6.10 4.63
C VAL A 46 -7.14 6.41 3.19
N ILE A 47 -6.20 5.65 2.64
CA ILE A 47 -5.75 5.77 1.25
C ILE A 47 -6.14 4.52 0.49
N GLU A 48 -6.86 4.67 -0.62
CA GLU A 48 -7.14 3.60 -1.56
C GLU A 48 -6.02 3.52 -2.60
N GLY A 49 -5.28 2.43 -2.58
CA GLY A 49 -4.32 2.07 -3.61
C GLY A 49 -4.92 1.08 -4.60
N TYR A 50 -4.47 1.16 -5.85
CA TYR A 50 -4.78 0.21 -6.90
C TYR A 50 -3.52 -0.28 -7.56
N ASN A 51 -3.39 -1.60 -7.70
CA ASN A 51 -2.28 -2.22 -8.41
C ASN A 51 -2.83 -3.12 -9.53
N GLN A 52 -2.15 -3.13 -10.65
CA GLN A 52 -2.39 -4.04 -11.76
C GLN A 52 -1.06 -4.63 -12.20
N MET A 53 -0.98 -5.95 -12.25
CA MET A 53 0.20 -6.68 -12.67
C MET A 53 -0.16 -7.87 -13.55
N VAL A 54 0.77 -8.24 -14.42
CA VAL A 54 0.71 -9.46 -15.22
C VAL A 54 1.66 -10.48 -14.61
N MET A 55 1.18 -11.70 -14.41
CA MET A 55 2.00 -12.83 -13.98
C MET A 55 1.48 -14.10 -14.64
N SER A 56 2.36 -14.85 -15.31
CA SER A 56 2.04 -16.16 -15.92
C SER A 56 0.81 -16.13 -16.86
N GLY A 57 0.67 -15.07 -17.67
CA GLY A 57 -0.44 -14.90 -18.63
C GLY A 57 -1.77 -14.48 -17.99
N GLN A 58 -1.77 -14.15 -16.70
CA GLN A 58 -2.94 -13.63 -15.99
C GLN A 58 -2.69 -12.18 -15.58
N ARG A 59 -3.72 -11.35 -15.70
CA ARG A 59 -3.78 -10.01 -15.13
C ARG A 59 -4.39 -10.10 -13.75
N ILE A 60 -3.65 -9.60 -12.77
CA ILE A 60 -4.06 -9.50 -11.38
C ILE A 60 -4.26 -8.01 -11.07
N SER A 61 -5.49 -7.64 -10.71
CA SER A 61 -5.82 -6.31 -10.22
C SER A 61 -6.15 -6.38 -8.73
N SER A 62 -5.67 -5.42 -7.95
CA SER A 62 -6.02 -5.32 -6.54
C SER A 62 -6.33 -3.90 -6.10
N LYS A 63 -7.28 -3.79 -5.18
CA LYS A 63 -7.50 -2.61 -4.35
C LYS A 63 -7.05 -2.93 -2.94
N SER A 64 -6.27 -2.04 -2.36
CA SER A 64 -5.76 -2.19 -0.99
C SER A 64 -5.77 -0.86 -0.28
N TYR A 65 -5.92 -0.89 1.04
CA TYR A 65 -6.04 0.33 1.83
C TYR A 65 -4.86 0.53 2.77
N LEU A 66 -4.43 1.78 2.93
CA LEU A 66 -3.46 2.20 3.95
C LEU A 66 -4.14 3.11 4.97
N LEU A 67 -3.87 2.90 6.26
CA LEU A 67 -4.14 3.90 7.29
C LEU A 67 -2.96 4.88 7.34
N GLY A 68 -3.22 6.14 7.04
CA GLY A 68 -2.30 7.25 7.28
C GLY A 68 -2.44 7.78 8.70
N ILE A 69 -1.33 7.98 9.40
CA ILE A 69 -1.26 8.66 10.70
C ILE A 69 -0.22 9.77 10.60
N TYR A 70 -0.61 11.01 10.87
CA TYR A 70 0.32 12.12 10.82
C TYR A 70 1.15 12.19 12.09
N ASN A 71 2.47 12.27 11.93
CA ASN A 71 3.41 12.60 12.99
C ASN A 71 3.60 14.12 13.01
N GLU A 72 2.98 14.79 13.98
CA GLU A 72 3.09 16.25 14.15
C GLU A 72 4.51 16.71 14.52
N ALA A 73 5.27 15.90 15.27
CA ALA A 73 6.61 16.26 15.75
C ALA A 73 7.62 16.32 14.60
N ASP A 74 7.61 15.29 13.76
CA ASP A 74 8.57 15.14 12.65
C ASP A 74 8.01 15.61 11.29
N LYS A 75 6.73 16.02 11.27
CA LYS A 75 6.02 16.63 10.13
C LYS A 75 5.94 15.72 8.89
N TYR A 76 5.71 14.43 9.09
CA TYR A 76 5.48 13.47 8.00
C TYR A 76 4.37 12.48 8.34
N TRP A 77 3.91 11.73 7.34
CA TRP A 77 2.89 10.69 7.51
C TRP A 77 3.52 9.30 7.65
N TRP A 78 3.01 8.52 8.58
CA TRP A 78 3.20 7.07 8.61
C TRP A 78 2.05 6.38 7.90
N PHE A 79 2.35 5.26 7.25
CA PHE A 79 1.36 4.44 6.57
C PHE A 79 1.46 2.99 7.03
N ILE A 80 0.30 2.41 7.36
CA ILE A 80 0.19 1.01 7.78
C ILE A 80 -0.83 0.34 6.85
N GLU A 81 -0.54 -0.87 6.38
CA GLU A 81 -1.52 -1.66 5.65
C GLU A 81 -2.78 -1.87 6.48
N ALA A 82 -3.92 -1.38 6.00
CA ALA A 82 -5.15 -1.34 6.79
C ALA A 82 -5.69 -2.74 7.09
N LYS A 83 -5.42 -3.73 6.23
CA LYS A 83 -5.71 -5.14 6.50
C LYS A 83 -5.05 -5.67 7.79
N GLN A 84 -3.90 -5.12 8.19
CA GLN A 84 -3.18 -5.52 9.40
C GLN A 84 -3.92 -5.09 10.67
N LEU A 85 -4.79 -4.08 10.58
CA LEU A 85 -5.57 -3.59 11.71
C LEU A 85 -6.58 -4.64 12.22
N LYS A 86 -6.95 -5.62 11.38
CA LYS A 86 -7.80 -6.75 11.74
C LYS A 86 -7.09 -7.81 12.58
N ASN A 87 -5.77 -7.74 12.66
CA ASN A 87 -5.00 -8.60 13.55
C ASN A 87 -4.87 -7.93 14.92
N ASP A 88 -5.84 -8.17 15.80
CA ASP A 88 -5.90 -7.57 17.14
C ASP A 88 -4.60 -7.64 17.92
N ALA A 89 -3.87 -8.75 17.85
CA ALA A 89 -2.61 -8.93 18.57
C ALA A 89 -1.53 -7.98 18.03
N LEU A 90 -1.40 -7.91 16.70
CA LEU A 90 -0.48 -7.00 16.03
C LEU A 90 -0.88 -5.55 16.30
N THR A 91 -2.16 -5.20 16.10
CA THR A 91 -2.70 -3.85 16.32
C THR A 91 -2.42 -3.36 17.73
N LYS A 92 -2.69 -4.17 18.76
CA LYS A 92 -2.40 -3.80 20.16
C LYS A 92 -0.92 -3.60 20.44
N GLN A 93 -0.04 -4.30 19.72
CA GLN A 93 1.41 -4.15 19.86
C GLN A 93 1.93 -2.85 19.21
N ILE A 94 1.42 -2.50 18.02
CA ILE A 94 1.93 -1.36 17.24
C ILE A 94 1.18 -0.05 17.50
N LEU A 95 -0.12 -0.13 17.80
CA LEU A 95 -1.03 0.98 18.05
C LEU A 95 -1.86 0.66 19.31
N PRO A 96 -1.27 0.78 20.51
CA PRO A 96 -1.97 0.48 21.75
C PRO A 96 -3.19 1.40 21.93
N ASN A 97 -4.33 0.82 22.34
CA ASN A 97 -5.62 1.51 22.50
C ASN A 97 -6.15 2.18 21.22
N PHE A 98 -5.81 1.65 20.05
CA PHE A 98 -6.30 2.17 18.78
C PHE A 98 -7.82 1.99 18.63
N GLU A 99 -8.50 3.11 18.39
CA GLU A 99 -9.91 3.16 18.02
C GLU A 99 -10.05 4.14 16.85
N THR A 100 -10.91 3.81 15.87
CA THR A 100 -11.18 4.70 14.74
C THR A 100 -12.62 4.56 14.28
N ALA A 101 -13.20 5.69 13.87
CA ALA A 101 -14.49 5.77 13.20
C ALA A 101 -14.35 5.78 11.67
N LEU A 102 -13.12 5.78 11.15
CA LEU A 102 -12.86 5.70 9.70
C LEU A 102 -13.38 4.36 9.17
N GLU A 103 -14.19 4.43 8.12
CA GLU A 103 -14.58 3.26 7.36
C GLU A 103 -13.38 2.76 6.55
N ILE A 104 -12.92 1.55 6.87
CA ILE A 104 -11.82 0.88 6.18
C ILE A 104 -12.42 -0.27 5.39
N PRO A 105 -12.49 -0.19 4.05
CA PRO A 105 -13.03 -1.26 3.24
C PRO A 105 -12.14 -2.51 3.26
N GLU A 106 -12.70 -3.64 2.83
CA GLU A 106 -11.93 -4.86 2.57
C GLU A 106 -11.08 -4.72 1.30
N ASP A 107 -9.89 -5.33 1.32
CA ASP A 107 -9.07 -5.44 0.12
C ASP A 107 -9.80 -6.29 -0.93
N GLU A 108 -9.67 -5.91 -2.20
CA GLU A 108 -10.24 -6.64 -3.33
C GLU A 108 -9.12 -7.14 -4.23
N MET A 109 -9.24 -8.38 -4.72
CA MET A 109 -8.33 -8.94 -5.71
C MET A 109 -9.14 -9.61 -6.82
N LYS A 110 -8.75 -9.33 -8.07
CA LYS A 110 -9.31 -9.94 -9.27
C LYS A 110 -8.19 -10.56 -10.08
N VAL A 111 -8.45 -11.74 -10.64
CA VAL A 111 -7.53 -12.46 -11.51
C VAL A 111 -8.29 -12.77 -12.79
N GLU A 112 -7.74 -12.33 -13.92
CA GLU A 112 -8.35 -12.47 -15.24
C GLU A 112 -7.30 -13.02 -16.21
N PRO A 113 -7.64 -13.93 -17.13
CA PRO A 113 -6.74 -14.31 -18.19
C PRO A 113 -6.50 -13.11 -19.11
N ILE A 114 -5.28 -13.00 -19.67
CA ILE A 114 -5.01 -12.03 -20.73
C ILE A 114 -5.45 -12.69 -22.03
N GLU A 115 -6.54 -12.21 -22.62
CA GLU A 115 -6.93 -12.59 -23.98
C GLU A 115 -6.00 -11.89 -24.98
N ASP A 116 -5.49 -12.65 -25.95
CA ASP A 116 -4.63 -12.17 -27.05
C ASP A 116 -5.38 -11.26 -28.04
#